data_AF-A0A2N2PQP7-F1
#
_entry.id   AF-A0A2N2PQP7-F1
#
_cell.length_a   1.000
_cell.length_b   1.000
_cell.length_c   1.000
_cell.angle_alpha   90.00
_cell.angle_beta   90.00
_cell.angle_gamma   90.00
#
_symmetry.space_group_name_H-M   'P 1'
#
loop_
_entity.id
_entity.type
_entity.pdbx_description
1 polymer ?
#
loop_
_entity_poly.entity_id
_entity_poly.type
_entity_poly.pdbx_seq_one_letter_code
_entity_poly.pdbx_strand_id
1 'polypeptide(L)' 'MLHRHLTHQQFTPAAIDDVIARGKRRDWAELRRAALDDRAVCEKVLRVCRAHVADPYAQRYHFWKHYAERHLT' A
#
# COMPACT_ATOMS: atom_id res chain seq x y z
N MET A 1 -13.29 17.17 -13.63
CA MET A 1 -12.11 16.95 -12.75
C MET A 1 -12.60 16.64 -11.34
N LEU A 2 -11.92 15.73 -10.63
CA LEU A 2 -12.02 15.44 -9.18
C LEU A 2 -13.23 14.61 -8.70
N HIS A 3 -13.26 13.32 -9.06
CA HIS A 3 -13.88 12.27 -8.23
C HIS A 3 -12.84 11.51 -7.38
N ARG A 4 -11.61 12.02 -7.23
CA ARG A 4 -10.50 11.28 -6.57
C ARG A 4 -10.64 11.17 -5.05
N HIS A 5 -11.36 12.07 -4.39
CA HIS A 5 -11.34 12.14 -2.92
C HIS A 5 -12.24 11.14 -2.19
N LEU A 6 -13.25 10.57 -2.84
CA LEU A 6 -14.23 9.70 -2.18
C LEU A 6 -13.76 8.24 -2.06
N THR A 7 -12.86 7.78 -2.93
CA THR A 7 -12.34 6.39 -2.93
C THR A 7 -11.30 6.15 -1.84
N HIS A 8 -10.65 7.19 -1.33
CA HIS A 8 -9.55 7.08 -0.36
C HIS A 8 -9.98 6.64 1.05
N GLN A 9 -11.28 6.61 1.36
CA GLN A 9 -11.77 6.35 2.72
C GLN A 9 -11.50 4.90 3.19
N GLN A 10 -11.34 3.94 2.28
CA GLN A 10 -11.07 2.54 2.64
C GLN A 10 -9.58 2.23 2.87
N PHE A 11 -8.67 2.94 2.19
CA PHE A 11 -7.22 2.76 2.32
C PHE A 11 -6.61 3.84 3.22
N THR A 12 -6.97 3.78 4.51
CA THR A 12 -6.24 4.49 5.56
C THR A 12 -4.87 3.83 5.79
N PRO A 13 -3.88 4.54 6.36
CA PRO A 13 -2.58 3.93 6.69
C PRO A 13 -2.70 2.67 7.55
N ALA A 14 -3.58 2.68 8.55
CA ALA A 14 -3.80 1.53 9.43
C ALA A 14 -4.44 0.33 8.69
N ALA A 15 -5.37 0.58 7.76
CA ALA A 15 -5.95 -0.48 6.94
C ALA A 15 -4.92 -1.09 5.99
N ILE A 16 -4.06 -0.26 5.37
CA ILE A 16 -2.96 -0.73 4.53
C ILE A 16 -1.98 -1.59 5.34
N ASP A 17 -1.60 -1.11 6.53
CA ASP A 17 -0.71 -1.83 7.43
C ASP A 17 -1.29 -3.22 7.79
N ASP A 18 -2.56 -3.27 8.22
CA ASP A 18 -3.26 -4.52 8.55
C ASP A 18 -3.35 -5.49 7.35
N VAL A 19 -3.62 -5.00 6.13
CA VAL A 19 -3.64 -5.82 4.91
C VAL A 19 -2.27 -6.44 4.61
N ILE A 20 -1.20 -5.64 4.72
CA ILE A 20 0.17 -6.12 4.51
C ILE A 20 0.56 -7.11 5.59
N ALA A 21 0.27 -6.80 6.85
CA ALA A 21 0.54 -7.65 8.00
C ALA A 21 -0.19 -9.00 7.92
N ARG A 22 -1.47 -9.02 7.55
CA ARG A 22 -2.27 -10.26 7.48
C ARG A 22 -1.89 -11.17 6.31
N GLY A 23 -1.38 -10.62 5.21
CA GLY A 23 -0.87 -11.43 4.10
C GLY A 23 -1.95 -12.21 3.30
N LYS A 24 -3.23 -11.84 3.42
CA LYS A 24 -4.31 -12.54 2.72
C LYS A 24 -4.29 -12.23 1.23
N ARG A 25 -4.31 -13.27 0.40
CA ARG A 25 -4.20 -13.15 -1.07
C ARG A 25 -5.25 -12.22 -1.68
N ARG A 26 -6.49 -12.29 -1.20
CA ARG A 26 -7.59 -11.44 -1.70
C ARG A 26 -7.35 -9.97 -1.36
N ASP A 27 -7.06 -9.68 -0.09
CA ASP A 27 -6.80 -8.32 0.38
C ASP A 27 -5.59 -7.70 -0.34
N TRP A 28 -4.55 -8.50 -0.62
CA TRP A 28 -3.41 -8.07 -1.43
C TRP A 28 -3.78 -7.75 -2.87
N ALA A 29 -4.67 -8.53 -3.49
CA ALA A 29 -5.15 -8.25 -4.83
C ALA A 29 -5.97 -6.94 -4.89
N GLU A 30 -6.80 -6.69 -3.87
CA GLU A 30 -7.59 -5.46 -3.73
C GLU A 30 -6.69 -4.25 -3.49
N LEU A 31 -5.71 -4.34 -2.58
CA LEU A 31 -4.70 -3.30 -2.35
C LEU A 31 -3.88 -3.01 -3.61
N ARG A 32 -3.47 -4.05 -4.34
CA ARG A 32 -2.74 -3.90 -5.61
C ARG A 32 -3.58 -3.15 -6.64
N ARG A 33 -4.85 -3.51 -6.80
CA ARG A 33 -5.77 -2.85 -7.73
C ARG A 33 -5.90 -1.37 -7.38
N ALA A 34 -6.12 -1.06 -6.10
CA ALA A 34 -6.25 0.32 -5.64
C ALA A 34 -4.96 1.13 -5.82
N ALA A 35 -3.79 0.57 -5.52
CA ALA A 35 -2.50 1.24 -5.70
C ALA A 35 -2.20 1.55 -7.18
N LEU A 36 -2.67 0.71 -8.12
CA LEU A 36 -2.52 0.96 -9.55
C LEU A 36 -3.52 1.97 -10.11
N ASP A 37 -4.73 2.01 -9.57
CA ASP A 37 -5.79 2.92 -10.00
C ASP A 37 -5.61 4.34 -9.42
N ASP A 38 -5.00 4.43 -8.24
CA ASP A 38 -4.88 5.66 -7.47
C ASP A 38 -3.47 5.87 -6.92
N ARG A 39 -2.77 6.84 -7.50
CA ARG A 39 -1.42 7.24 -7.08
C ARG A 39 -1.34 7.57 -5.59
N ALA A 40 -2.36 8.19 -5.00
CA ALA A 40 -2.33 8.56 -3.59
C ALA A 40 -2.39 7.33 -2.67
N VAL A 41 -3.06 6.26 -3.09
CA VAL A 41 -3.02 4.97 -2.38
C VAL A 41 -1.62 4.37 -2.46
N CYS A 42 -0.99 4.41 -3.63
CA CYS A 42 0.39 3.93 -3.81
C CYS A 42 1.39 4.71 -2.93
N GLU A 43 1.26 6.04 -2.83
CA GLU A 43 2.08 6.87 -1.94
C GLU A 43 1.88 6.53 -0.46
N LYS A 44 0.64 6.24 -0.04
CA LYS A 44 0.36 5.75 1.32
C LYS A 44 0.98 4.39 1.60
N VAL A 45 0.92 3.45 0.65
CA VAL A 45 1.60 2.15 0.75
C VAL A 45 3.10 2.35 0.98
N LEU A 46 3.74 3.21 0.19
CA LEU A 46 5.16 3.52 0.37
C LEU A 46 5.44 4.11 1.76
N ARG A 47 4.60 5.04 2.23
CA ARG A 47 4.73 5.65 3.57
C ARG A 47 4.64 4.61 4.68
N VAL A 48 3.65 3.70 4.62
CA VAL A 48 3.50 2.61 5.61
C VAL A 48 4.73 1.72 5.58
N CYS A 49 5.15 1.23 4.41
CA CYS A 49 6.28 0.31 4.33
C CYS A 49 7.60 0.94 4.80
N ARG A 50 7.80 2.25 4.62
CA ARG A 50 8.98 2.98 5.12
C ARG A 50 9.13 2.90 6.65
N ALA A 51 8.05 2.73 7.40
CA ALA A 51 8.13 2.57 8.86
C ALA A 51 8.73 1.21 9.29
N HIS A 52 8.73 0.21 8.40
CA HIS A 52 9.18 -1.15 8.71
C HIS A 52 10.56 -1.50 8.11
N VAL A 53 11.22 -0.58 7.41
CA VAL A 53 12.49 -0.87 6.70
C VAL A 53 13.64 -1.25 7.61
N ALA A 54 13.60 -0.85 8.89
CA ALA A 54 14.61 -1.18 9.88
C ALA A 54 14.55 -2.66 10.31
N ASP A 55 13.41 -3.34 10.10
CA ASP A 55 13.27 -4.76 10.39
C ASP A 55 13.61 -5.58 9.13
N PRO A 56 14.75 -6.30 9.11
CA PRO A 56 15.13 -7.12 7.96
C PRO A 56 14.16 -8.31 7.74
N TYR A 57 13.37 -8.69 8.75
CA TYR A 57 12.43 -9.80 8.67
C TYR A 57 11.02 -9.37 8.24
N ALA A 58 10.77 -8.07 8.08
CA ALA A 58 9.52 -7.49 7.59
C ALA A 58 9.34 -7.66 6.05
N GLN A 59 9.56 -8.87 5.53
CA GLN A 59 9.64 -9.19 4.09
C GLN A 59 8.43 -8.70 3.29
N ARG A 60 7.23 -8.76 3.87
CA ARG A 60 5.98 -8.28 3.23
C ARG A 60 6.05 -6.77 2.98
N TYR A 61 6.56 -6.01 3.93
CA TYR A 61 6.72 -4.56 3.79
C TYR A 61 7.84 -4.20 2.80
N HIS A 62 8.94 -4.96 2.78
CA HIS A 62 9.98 -4.80 1.77
C HIS A 62 9.44 -5.03 0.36
N PHE A 63 8.65 -6.09 0.17
CA PHE A 63 7.97 -6.37 -1.10
C PHE A 63 7.09 -5.19 -1.54
N TRP A 64 6.19 -4.73 -0.67
CA TRP A 64 5.25 -3.65 -0.99
C TRP A 64 5.95 -2.29 -1.16
N LYS A 65 7.04 -2.02 -0.43
CA LYS A 65 7.90 -0.85 -0.66
C LYS A 65 8.44 -0.85 -2.07
N HIS A 66 9.11 -1.92 -2.48
CA HIS A 66 9.69 -2.02 -3.83
C HIS A 66 8.62 -1.96 -4.92
N TYR A 67 7.46 -2.58 -4.67
CA TYR A 67 6.32 -2.49 -5.57
C TYR A 67 5.86 -1.04 -5.75
N ALA A 68 5.67 -0.30 -4.65
CA ALA A 68 5.23 1.09 -4.70
C ALA A 68 6.29 2.00 -5.35
N GLU A 69 7.56 1.83 -5.00
CA GLU A 69 8.68 2.58 -5.62
C GLU A 69 8.69 2.44 -7.15
N ARG A 70 8.47 1.22 -7.66
CA ARG A 70 8.43 0.95 -9.10
C ARG A 70 7.25 1.58 -9.84
N HIS A 71 6.13 1.83 -9.15
CA HIS A 71 4.92 2.38 -9.77
C HIS A 71 4.73 3.89 -9.51
N LEU A 72 5.65 4.52 -8.77
CA LEU A 72 5.63 5.96 -8.48
C LEU A 72 6.62 6.78 -9.30
N THR A 73 7.59 6.13 -9.95
CA THR A 73 8.40 6.66 -11.06
C THR A 73 7.55 6.89 -12.29
#